data_AF-A0A9N9DEJ9-F1
#
_entry.id   AF-A0A9N9DEJ9-F1
#
_cell.length_a   1.000
_cell.length_b   1.000
_cell.length_c   1.000
_cell.angle_alpha   90.00
_cell.angle_beta   90.00
_cell.angle_gamma   90.00
#
_symmetry.space_group_name_H-M   'P 1'
#
loop_
_entity.id
_entity.type
_entity.pdbx_description
1 polymer ?
#
loop_
_entity_poly.entity_id
_entity_poly.type
_entity_poly.pdbx_seq_one_letter_code
_entity_poly.pdbx_strand_id
1 'polypeptide(L)'
;QKFDLITDHVGLTWFINKSSLTGRSMRWITTLQEYDFDIIYKPGRKHSNVDALSRIPNQRAEKKKQQKLNRTFNQQIPSTSRIVNRRK
;
A
#
# COMPACT_ATOMS: atom_id res chain seq x y z
N GLN A 1 -17.21 -20.70 -10.10
CA GLN A 1 -17.65 -20.55 -8.71
C GLN A 1 -18.05 -19.11 -8.51
N LYS A 2 -19.33 -18.85 -8.16
CA LYS A 2 -19.82 -17.49 -7.93
C LYS A 2 -19.49 -17.03 -6.50
N PHE A 3 -19.13 -15.76 -6.32
CA PHE A 3 -18.84 -15.16 -5.01
C PHE A 3 -19.22 -13.68 -4.90
N ASP A 4 -19.24 -13.14 -3.68
CA ASP A 4 -19.52 -11.73 -3.44
C ASP A 4 -18.22 -10.95 -3.25
N LEU A 5 -18.03 -9.88 -4.02
CA LEU A 5 -16.92 -8.95 -3.88
C LEU A 5 -17.33 -7.76 -3.01
N ILE A 6 -16.93 -7.79 -1.74
CA ILE A 6 -17.21 -6.70 -0.80
C ILE A 6 -16.09 -5.66 -0.89
N THR A 7 -16.43 -4.41 -1.22
CA THR A 7 -15.48 -3.30 -1.31
C THR A 7 -15.97 -2.05 -0.58
N ASP A 8 -15.05 -1.27 -0.01
CA ASP A 8 -15.34 0.06 0.52
C ASP A 8 -15.11 1.18 -0.50
N HIS A 9 -14.85 0.82 -1.76
CA HIS A 9 -14.56 1.77 -2.83
C HIS A 9 -15.75 1.96 -3.77
N VAL A 10 -16.54 3.02 -3.55
CA VAL A 10 -17.73 3.36 -4.37
C VAL A 10 -17.39 3.50 -5.86
N GLY A 11 -16.22 4.05 -6.18
CA GLY A 11 -15.78 4.19 -7.56
C GLY A 11 -15.60 2.86 -8.27
N LEU A 12 -15.29 1.77 -7.55
CA LEU A 12 -15.06 0.46 -8.13
C LEU A 12 -16.40 -0.20 -8.50
N THR A 13 -17.42 -0.01 -7.66
CA THR A 13 -18.81 -0.42 -7.92
C THR A 13 -19.34 0.22 -9.20
N TRP A 14 -19.04 1.51 -9.42
CA TRP A 14 -19.44 2.20 -10.65
C TRP A 14 -18.60 1.78 -11.86
N PHE A 15 -17.31 1.55 -11.66
CA PHE A 15 -16.36 1.21 -12.71
C PHE A 15 -16.71 -0.10 -13.43
N ILE A 16 -17.14 -1.13 -12.72
CA ILE A 16 -17.51 -2.41 -13.33
C ILE A 16 -18.78 -2.30 -14.19
N ASN A 17 -19.70 -1.41 -13.81
CA ASN A 17 -20.96 -1.21 -14.53
C ASN A 17 -20.82 -0.34 -15.80
N LYS A 18 -19.63 0.21 -16.07
CA LYS A 18 -19.43 1.16 -17.17
C LYS A 18 -18.80 0.50 -18.40
N SER A 19 -19.51 0.51 -19.52
CA SER A 19 -19.07 -0.12 -20.77
C SER A 19 -17.97 0.64 -21.56
N SER A 20 -17.59 1.86 -21.14
CA SER A 20 -16.65 2.73 -21.88
C SER A 20 -15.38 3.04 -21.09
N LEU A 21 -14.53 2.03 -20.91
CA LEU A 21 -13.26 2.15 -20.20
C LEU A 21 -12.07 1.90 -21.13
N THR A 22 -11.02 2.71 -20.98
CA THR A 22 -9.83 2.68 -21.85
C THR A 22 -8.54 2.49 -21.05
N GLY A 23 -7.48 2.05 -21.74
CA GLY A 23 -6.14 1.96 -21.17
C GLY A 23 -6.01 0.94 -20.04
N ARG A 24 -5.46 1.37 -18.89
CA ARG A 24 -5.20 0.48 -17.74
C ARG A 24 -6.48 -0.09 -17.13
N SER A 25 -7.58 0.64 -17.26
CA SER A 25 -8.89 0.27 -16.72
C SER A 25 -9.51 -0.93 -17.43
N MET A 26 -9.43 -0.94 -18.77
CA MET A 26 -9.92 -2.05 -19.59
C MET A 26 -9.20 -3.35 -19.24
N ARG A 27 -7.87 -3.30 -19.05
CA ARG A 27 -7.08 -4.49 -18.68
C ARG A 27 -7.59 -5.13 -17.39
N TRP A 28 -7.88 -4.32 -16.36
CA TRP A 28 -8.42 -4.85 -15.11
C TRP A 28 -9.82 -5.43 -15.28
N ILE A 29 -10.69 -4.80 -16.07
CA ILE A 29 -12.03 -5.33 -16.34
C ILE A 29 -11.97 -6.64 -17.10
N THR A 30 -11.12 -6.75 -18.13
CA THR A 30 -10.95 -8.02 -18.85
C THR A 30 -10.54 -9.14 -17.90
N THR A 31 -9.60 -8.89 -16.99
CA THR A 31 -9.21 -9.87 -15.98
C THR A 31 -10.35 -10.18 -15.01
N LEU A 32 -11.13 -9.18 -14.60
CA LEU A 32 -12.26 -9.38 -13.68
C LEU A 32 -13.45 -10.09 -14.36
N GLN A 33 -13.66 -9.91 -15.66
CA GLN A 33 -14.72 -10.57 -16.43
C GLN A 33 -14.56 -12.09 -16.51
N GLU A 34 -13.36 -12.62 -16.26
CA GLU A 34 -13.12 -14.06 -16.16
C GLU A 34 -13.76 -14.68 -14.90
N TYR A 35 -14.14 -13.86 -13.92
CA TYR A 35 -14.73 -14.28 -12.66
C TYR A 35 -16.23 -13.94 -12.62
N ASP A 36 -17.02 -14.83 -12.02
CA ASP A 36 -18.44 -14.62 -11.75
C ASP A 36 -18.60 -14.09 -10.32
N PHE A 37 -18.94 -12.80 -10.19
CA PHE A 37 -19.14 -12.18 -8.88
C PHE A 37 -20.16 -11.04 -8.89
N ASP A 38 -20.77 -10.79 -7.73
CA ASP A 38 -21.59 -9.62 -7.46
C ASP A 38 -20.80 -8.63 -6.58
N ILE A 39 -20.76 -7.36 -6.97
CA ILE A 39 -20.01 -6.33 -6.23
C ILE A 39 -20.91 -5.61 -5.22
N ILE A 40 -20.52 -5.62 -3.94
CA ILE A 40 -21.29 -5.05 -2.84
C ILE A 40 -20.46 -3.96 -2.15
N TYR A 41 -21.00 -2.74 -2.12
CA TYR A 41 -20.38 -1.65 -1.37
C TYR A 41 -20.65 -1.78 0.13
N LYS A 42 -19.59 -1.70 0.95
CA LYS A 42 -19.66 -1.61 2.40
C LYS A 42 -18.82 -0.43 2.90
N PRO A 43 -19.39 0.54 3.64
CA PRO A 43 -18.62 1.67 4.17
C PRO A 43 -17.40 1.21 4.96
N GLY A 44 -16.24 1.86 4.77
CA GLY A 44 -14.98 1.47 5.40
C GLY A 44 -15.04 1.36 6.93
N ARG A 45 -15.89 2.16 7.60
CA ARG A 45 -16.14 2.05 9.05
C ARG A 45 -16.67 0.67 9.48
N LYS A 46 -17.41 -0.01 8.60
CA LYS A 46 -17.94 -1.37 8.81
C LYS A 46 -17.02 -2.45 8.21
N HIS A 47 -15.88 -2.07 7.66
CA HIS A 47 -14.91 -2.94 6.97
C HIS A 47 -13.61 -3.09 7.79
N SER A 48 -13.71 -3.01 9.12
CA SER A 48 -12.57 -2.96 10.05
C SER A 48 -11.66 -4.18 9.98
N ASN A 49 -12.21 -5.36 9.68
CA ASN A 49 -11.43 -6.59 9.50
C ASN A 49 -10.44 -6.49 8.34
N VAL A 50 -10.90 -6.02 7.17
CA VAL A 50 -10.04 -5.87 5.99
C VAL A 50 -9.11 -4.67 6.13
N ASP A 51 -9.61 -3.58 6.73
CA ASP A 51 -8.78 -2.40 7.02
C ASP A 51 -7.59 -2.79 7.92
N ALA A 52 -7.83 -3.54 8.99
CA ALA A 52 -6.77 -4.03 9.87
C ALA A 52 -5.73 -4.85 9.11
N LEU A 53 -6.17 -5.82 8.28
CA LEU A 53 -5.28 -6.66 7.48
C LEU A 53 -4.45 -5.83 6.48
N SER A 54 -5.07 -4.85 5.82
CA SER A 54 -4.40 -3.99 4.83
C SER A 54 -3.35 -3.06 5.46
N ARG A 55 -3.53 -2.71 6.74
CA ARG A 55 -2.65 -1.81 7.49
C ARG A 55 -1.54 -2.54 8.24
N ILE A 56 -1.50 -3.88 8.22
CA ILE A 56 -0.42 -4.63 8.85
C ILE A 56 0.91 -4.19 8.21
N PRO A 57 1.85 -3.63 9.01
CA PRO A 57 3.11 -3.15 8.48
C PRO A 57 3.88 -4.31 7.88
N ASN A 58 4.20 -4.19 6.59
CA ASN A 58 5.01 -5.18 5.92
C ASN A 58 6.41 -5.15 6.54
N GLN A 59 6.78 -6.20 7.28
CA GLN A 59 8.07 -6.31 7.97
C GLN A 59 9.26 -6.02 7.04
N ARG A 60 9.14 -6.37 5.74
CA ARG A 60 10.16 -6.09 4.73
C ARG A 60 10.24 -4.62 4.37
N ALA A 61 9.11 -3.92 4.33
CA ALA A 61 9.07 -2.48 4.13
C ALA A 61 9.63 -1.72 5.34
N GLU A 62 9.34 -2.20 6.55
CA GLU A 62 9.85 -1.60 7.79
C GLU A 62 11.37 -1.76 7.93
N LYS A 63 11.93 -2.93 7.62
CA LYS A 63 13.40 -3.13 7.55
C LYS A 63 14.07 -2.17 6.56
N LYS A 64 13.45 -1.91 5.40
CA LYS A 64 13.96 -0.95 4.40
C LYS A 64 13.90 0.49 4.91
N LYS A 65 12.82 0.88 5.60
CA LYS A 65 12.72 2.21 6.24
C LYS A 65 13.81 2.40 7.29
N GLN A 66 14.01 1.41 8.16
CA GLN A 66 15.05 1.44 9.19
C GLN A 66 16.45 1.51 8.58
N GLN A 67 16.75 0.72 7.54
CA GLN A 67 18.03 0.82 6.83
C GLN A 67 18.25 2.19 6.19
N LYS A 68 17.19 2.80 5.62
CA LYS A 68 17.27 4.14 5.04
C LYS A 68 17.49 5.20 6.12
N LEU A 69 16.75 5.13 7.24
CA LEU A 69 16.92 6.00 8.41
C LEU A 69 18.34 5.90 8.98
N ASN A 70 18.85 4.69 9.17
CA ASN A 70 20.20 4.46 9.68
C ASN A 70 21.27 4.97 8.70
N ARG A 71 21.05 4.83 7.39
CA ARG A 71 21.92 5.42 6.37
C ARG A 71 21.93 6.94 6.41
N THR A 72 20.76 7.57 6.51
CA THR A 72 20.64 9.03 6.60
C THR A 72 21.26 9.56 7.89
N PHE A 73 21.00 8.90 9.02
CA PHE A 73 21.61 9.25 10.31
C PHE A 73 23.14 9.16 10.26
N ASN A 74 23.70 8.07 9.72
CA ASN A 74 25.15 7.89 9.61
C ASN A 74 25.83 8.83 8.59
N GLN A 75 25.08 9.42 7.66
CA GLN A 75 25.59 10.44 6.72
C GLN A 75 25.59 11.86 7.31
N GLN A 76 24.83 12.10 8.38
CA GLN A 76 24.70 13.42 9.02
C GLN A 76 25.63 13.61 10.22
N ILE A 77 26.38 12.59 10.65
CA ILE A 77 27.44 12.74 11.67
C ILE A 77 28.74 13.13 10.94
N PRO A 78 29.20 14.39 10.97
CA PRO A 78 30.56 14.69 10.55
C PRO A 78 31.50 13.91 11.48
N SER A 79 32.37 13.07 10.91
CA SER A 79 33.43 12.36 11.63
C SER A 79 34.12 13.32 12.58
N THR A 80 33.82 13.25 13.87
CA THR A 80 34.50 14.05 14.89
C THR A 80 35.82 13.39 15.21
N SER A 81 36.65 13.23 14.18
CA SER A 81 38.05 12.84 14.28
C SER A 81 38.91 14.10 14.29
N ARG A 82 38.82 14.89 15.36
CA ARG A 82 39.87 15.85 15.73
C ARG A 82 39.77 16.31 17.19
N ILE A 83 39.89 15.37 18.13
CA ILE A 83 40.37 15.75 19.47
C ILE A 83 41.90 15.86 19.34
N VAL A 84 42.41 17.08 19.16
CA VAL A 84 43.84 17.37 19.33
C VAL A 84 44.13 17.26 20.82
N ASN A 85 44.90 16.24 21.21
CA ASN A 85 45.51 16.16 22.54
C ASN A 85 46.47 17.35 22.70
N ARG A 86 46.02 18.42 23.34
CA ARG A 86 46.89 19.47 23.87
C ARG A 86 47.29 19.06 25.28
N ARG A 87 48.40 18.32 25.40
CA ARG A 87 49.07 18.04 26.68
C ARG A 87 50.31 18.91 26.81
N LYS A 88 50.31 19.71 27.88
CA LYS A 88 51.40 20.44 28.55
C LYS A 88 52.21 21.41 27.70
#